data_AF-A0A853HTR9-F1
#
_entry.id   AF-A0A853HTR9-F1
#
_cell.length_a   1.000
_cell.length_b   1.000
_cell.length_c   1.000
_cell.angle_alpha   90.00
_cell.angle_beta   90.00
_cell.angle_gamma   90.00
#
_symmetry.space_group_name_H-M   'P 1'
#
loop_
_entity.id
_entity.type
_entity.pdbx_description
1 polymer ?
#
loop_
_entity_poly.entity_id
_entity_poly.type
_entity_poly.pdbx_seq_one_letter_code
_entity_poly.pdbx_strand_id
1 'polypeptide(L)'
;GQRWQVDVYINKNRVRENCATKAKAQAREAELLAVKAGNEENPQAPQQYKKLTLSELLELTTARYWTGTKSEVVQYKTGMQIIKLLGPSTLAADINLNTIDAFISSCKTEGNAPATINRKIAVLQKMLRYAHERGYISSMPRFERMKTRQGRIRYLSYEEEEQLLLLADKDLADFILLAIETGGRRSEIFKLKPQDILDNKIIFSDTKNGKTRSVPLTRKAKGVLQRRLESAGNLWPAQWTIDSITQAWAKLRKQMKLEHDTDFVFHCTRHTCATRLLRAGASLREVQHWLGHSNITQTAIYAHLEEDAYYSLAERLEEVRK
;
A
#
# COMPACT_ATOMS: atom_id res chain seq x y z
N GLY A 1 55.22 -6.44 -32.58
CA GLY A 1 55.94 -5.91 -31.40
C GLY A 1 55.20 -6.33 -30.15
N GLN A 2 55.87 -6.95 -29.18
CA GLN A 2 55.26 -7.40 -27.93
C GLN A 2 54.71 -6.21 -27.15
N ARG A 3 53.38 -6.06 -27.12
CA ARG A 3 52.67 -5.12 -26.24
C ARG A 3 52.24 -5.87 -24.99
N TRP A 4 52.48 -5.27 -23.84
CA TRP A 4 52.15 -5.84 -22.53
C TRP A 4 50.81 -5.29 -22.07
N GLN A 5 49.94 -6.11 -21.51
CA GLN A 5 48.58 -5.70 -21.13
C GLN A 5 48.43 -5.73 -19.61
N VAL A 6 47.88 -4.65 -19.05
CA VAL A 6 47.40 -4.56 -17.68
C VAL A 6 45.91 -4.90 -17.68
N ASP A 7 45.48 -5.78 -16.76
CA ASP A 7 44.10 -6.27 -16.69
C ASP A 7 43.70 -6.47 -15.23
N VAL A 8 43.07 -5.46 -14.62
CA VAL A 8 42.73 -5.44 -13.19
C VAL A 8 41.29 -5.00 -12.95
N TYR A 9 40.72 -5.44 -11.83
CA TYR A 9 39.39 -5.04 -11.38
C TYR A 9 39.48 -4.04 -10.22
N ILE A 10 38.85 -2.88 -10.37
CA ILE A 10 38.74 -1.82 -9.36
C ILE A 10 37.26 -1.52 -9.13
N ASN A 11 36.76 -1.64 -7.90
CA ASN A 11 35.37 -1.34 -7.52
C ASN A 11 34.31 -1.93 -8.47
N LYS A 12 34.51 -3.20 -8.87
CA LYS A 12 33.68 -3.99 -9.80
C LYS A 12 33.75 -3.57 -11.29
N ASN A 13 34.58 -2.59 -11.64
CA ASN A 13 34.86 -2.21 -13.02
C ASN A 13 36.22 -2.80 -13.47
N ARG A 14 36.25 -3.40 -14.66
CA ARG A 14 37.47 -3.95 -15.26
C ARG A 14 38.20 -2.86 -16.04
N VAL A 15 39.48 -2.66 -15.75
CA VAL A 15 40.35 -1.73 -16.48
C VAL A 15 41.37 -2.54 -17.26
N ARG A 16 41.47 -2.27 -18.57
CA ARG A 16 42.39 -2.95 -19.47
C ARG A 16 43.18 -1.94 -20.31
N GLU A 17 44.49 -1.89 -20.11
CA GLU A 17 45.39 -0.94 -20.75
C GLU A 17 46.57 -1.67 -21.41
N ASN A 18 47.03 -1.17 -22.56
CA ASN A 18 48.19 -1.73 -23.25
C ASN A 18 49.41 -0.82 -23.06
N CYS A 19 50.54 -1.41 -22.70
CA CYS A 19 51.82 -0.74 -22.46
C CYS A 19 52.91 -1.25 -23.41
N ALA A 20 53.88 -0.39 -23.68
CA ALA A 20 55.00 -0.68 -24.57
C ALA A 20 56.03 -1.67 -23.96
N THR A 21 56.13 -1.75 -22.63
CA THR A 21 57.10 -2.60 -21.92
C THR A 21 56.51 -3.25 -20.68
N LYS A 22 57.04 -4.40 -20.27
CA LYS A 22 56.63 -5.14 -19.06
C LYS A 22 56.75 -4.29 -17.80
N ALA A 23 57.86 -3.55 -17.66
CA ALA A 23 58.10 -2.69 -16.50
C ALA A 23 57.05 -1.58 -16.36
N LYS A 24 56.61 -0.98 -17.48
CA LYS A 24 55.53 0.01 -17.48
C LYS A 24 54.18 -0.61 -17.12
N ALA A 25 53.90 -1.82 -17.63
CA ALA A 25 52.68 -2.55 -17.27
C ALA A 25 52.64 -2.88 -15.77
N GLN A 26 53.74 -3.36 -15.20
CA GLN A 26 53.84 -3.68 -13.76
C GLN A 26 53.74 -2.45 -12.86
N ALA A 27 54.38 -1.34 -13.24
CA ALA A 27 54.26 -0.08 -12.50
C ALA A 27 52.81 0.45 -12.53
N ARG A 28 52.14 0.36 -13.69
CA ARG A 28 50.75 0.79 -13.85
C ARG A 28 49.77 -0.13 -13.12
N GLU A 29 50.00 -1.44 -13.13
CA GLU A 29 49.23 -2.41 -12.35
C GLU A 29 49.37 -2.13 -10.84
N ALA A 30 50.58 -1.89 -10.34
CA ALA A 30 50.83 -1.53 -8.95
C ALA A 30 50.16 -0.20 -8.57
N GLU A 31 50.16 0.80 -9.46
CA GLU A 31 49.49 2.09 -9.27
C GLU A 31 47.96 1.92 -9.20
N LEU A 32 47.37 1.13 -10.10
CA LEU A 32 45.94 0.83 -10.12
C LEU A 32 45.49 0.00 -8.91
N LEU A 33 46.33 -0.93 -8.43
CA LEU A 33 46.09 -1.69 -7.21
C LEU A 33 46.30 -0.84 -5.94
N ALA A 34 47.21 0.14 -5.96
CA ALA A 34 47.36 1.11 -4.87
C ALA A 34 46.14 2.05 -4.79
N VAL A 35 45.54 2.43 -5.93
CA VAL A 35 44.25 3.13 -5.96
C VAL A 35 43.12 2.25 -5.41
N LYS A 36 43.16 0.94 -5.63
CA LYS A 36 42.23 -0.01 -4.99
C LYS A 36 42.46 -0.07 -3.47
N ALA A 37 43.71 -0.10 -2.99
CA ALA A 37 44.03 -0.10 -1.56
C ALA A 37 43.74 1.25 -0.87
N GLY A 38 43.82 2.37 -1.59
CA GLY A 38 43.42 3.69 -1.10
C GLY A 38 41.91 3.96 -1.14
N ASN A 39 41.16 3.19 -1.93
CA ASN A 39 39.69 3.21 -2.01
C ASN A 39 39.01 2.04 -1.29
N GLU A 40 39.77 1.05 -0.80
CA GLU A 40 39.31 0.22 0.30
C GLU A 40 39.11 1.19 1.45
N GLU A 41 37.84 1.42 1.80
CA GLU A 41 37.42 2.28 2.89
C GLU A 41 38.30 2.00 4.10
N ASN A 42 39.30 2.87 4.29
CA ASN A 42 39.91 3.08 5.59
C ASN A 42 38.71 3.24 6.54
N PRO A 43 38.54 2.41 7.58
CA PRO A 43 37.45 2.61 8.53
C PRO A 43 37.68 3.99 9.12
N GLN A 44 36.95 4.98 8.57
CA GLN A 44 37.13 6.37 8.93
C GLN A 44 36.98 6.42 10.45
N ALA A 45 37.96 7.03 11.12
CA ALA A 45 37.84 7.42 12.51
C ALA A 45 36.42 7.95 12.73
N PRO A 46 35.69 7.50 13.78
CA PRO A 46 34.26 7.72 13.89
C PRO A 46 33.98 9.20 13.66
N GLN A 47 33.38 9.52 12.50
CA GLN A 47 32.84 10.85 12.28
C GLN A 47 31.94 11.10 13.48
N GLN A 48 32.19 12.18 14.21
CA GLN A 48 31.45 12.48 15.43
C GLN A 48 30.05 12.94 15.00
N TYR A 49 29.22 11.98 14.60
CA TYR A 49 27.86 12.20 14.15
C TYR A 49 27.11 12.86 15.31
N LYS A 50 26.39 13.95 15.00
CA LYS A 50 25.54 14.60 15.98
C LYS A 50 24.65 13.53 16.61
N LYS A 51 24.73 13.39 17.94
CA LYS A 51 23.88 12.47 18.69
C LYS A 51 22.43 12.86 18.39
N LEU A 52 21.72 11.96 17.70
CA LEU A 52 20.32 12.12 17.38
C LEU A 52 19.60 10.86 17.83
N THR A 53 18.72 11.01 18.80
CA THR A 53 17.89 9.91 19.32
C THR A 53 16.76 9.58 18.35
N LEU A 54 16.19 8.38 18.47
CA LEU A 54 15.01 8.00 17.68
C LEU A 54 13.79 8.90 17.95
N SER A 55 13.63 9.39 19.18
CA SER A 55 12.55 10.32 19.52
C SER A 55 12.71 11.65 18.79
N GLU A 56 13.89 12.26 18.85
CA GLU A 56 14.16 13.50 18.10
C GLU A 56 14.05 13.28 16.59
N LEU A 57 14.51 12.13 16.09
CA LEU A 57 14.40 11.78 14.69
C LEU A 57 12.94 11.66 14.23
N LEU A 58 12.05 11.14 15.08
CA LEU A 58 10.62 11.06 14.77
C LEU A 58 10.00 12.45 14.65
N GLU A 59 10.29 13.36 15.59
CA GLU A 59 9.81 14.74 15.53
C GLU A 59 10.25 15.43 14.25
N LEU A 60 11.55 15.36 13.95
CA LEU A 60 12.15 15.97 12.76
C LEU A 60 11.59 15.38 11.45
N THR A 61 11.39 14.06 11.41
CA THR A 61 10.82 13.38 10.24
C THR A 61 9.35 13.76 10.05
N THR A 62 8.60 13.85 11.14
CA THR A 62 7.18 14.22 11.14
C THR A 62 6.99 15.65 10.64
N ALA A 63 7.71 16.59 11.24
CA ALA A 63 7.71 18.00 10.83
C ALA A 63 8.03 18.18 9.34
N ARG A 64 8.95 17.37 8.81
CA ARG A 64 9.39 17.50 7.42
C ARG A 64 8.43 16.88 6.41
N TYR A 65 7.90 15.69 6.67
CA TYR A 65 7.21 14.90 5.65
C TYR A 65 5.73 14.67 5.92
N TRP A 66 5.28 14.80 7.16
CA TRP A 66 3.97 14.32 7.55
C TRP A 66 3.07 15.41 8.12
N THR A 67 3.61 16.50 8.69
CA THR A 67 2.82 17.63 9.17
C THR A 67 1.91 18.20 8.08
N GLY A 68 0.62 18.33 8.40
CA GLY A 68 -0.42 18.81 7.48
C GLY A 68 -0.90 17.76 6.47
N THR A 69 -0.36 16.54 6.50
CA THR A 69 -0.79 15.47 5.59
C THR A 69 -1.90 14.61 6.21
N LYS A 70 -2.75 14.01 5.37
CA LYS A 70 -3.77 13.03 5.81
C LYS A 70 -3.17 11.82 6.57
N SER A 71 -1.87 11.56 6.46
CA SER A 71 -1.18 10.44 7.10
C SER A 71 -0.45 10.78 8.39
N GLU A 72 -0.40 12.06 8.79
CA GLU A 72 0.38 12.55 9.93
C GLU A 72 0.24 11.68 11.18
N VAL A 73 -0.98 11.62 11.69
CA VAL A 73 -1.31 10.91 12.92
C VAL A 73 -0.93 9.43 12.85
N VAL A 74 -1.18 8.79 11.70
CA VAL A 74 -0.91 7.36 11.52
C VAL A 74 0.58 7.08 11.48
N GLN A 75 1.36 7.89 10.77
CA GLN A 75 2.81 7.71 10.69
C GLN A 75 3.49 8.02 12.02
N TYR A 76 3.08 9.11 12.68
CA TYR A 76 3.58 9.48 14.01
C TYR A 76 3.30 8.38 15.04
N LYS A 77 2.05 7.89 15.12
CA LYS A 77 1.69 6.79 16.02
C LYS A 77 2.49 5.51 15.72
N THR A 78 2.73 5.22 14.44
CA THR A 78 3.57 4.08 14.04
C THR A 78 5.02 4.29 14.47
N GLY A 79 5.56 5.50 14.34
CA GLY A 79 6.86 5.92 14.85
C GLY A 79 6.99 5.71 16.35
N MET A 80 6.01 6.17 17.13
CA MET A 80 5.97 5.98 18.59
C MET A 80 5.99 4.50 19.00
N GLN A 81 5.31 3.63 18.25
CA GLN A 81 5.38 2.18 18.51
C GLN A 81 6.76 1.59 18.20
N ILE A 82 7.45 2.10 17.18
CA ILE A 82 8.83 1.69 16.86
C ILE A 82 9.77 2.13 17.99
N ILE A 83 9.64 3.38 18.44
CA ILE A 83 10.41 3.94 19.55
C ILE A 83 10.18 3.14 20.83
N LYS A 84 8.93 2.76 21.13
CA LYS A 84 8.62 1.94 22.31
C LYS A 84 9.38 0.60 22.31
N LEU A 85 9.56 0.01 21.13
CA LEU A 85 10.25 -1.28 20.97
C LEU A 85 11.76 -1.14 20.95
N LEU A 86 12.29 -0.08 20.33
CA LEU A 86 13.73 0.13 20.17
C LEU A 86 14.37 0.95 21.29
N GLY A 87 13.58 1.64 22.10
CA GLY A 87 14.03 2.57 23.12
C GLY A 87 14.07 4.03 22.62
N PRO A 88 13.59 5.00 23.41
CA PRO A 88 13.57 6.42 23.02
C PRO A 88 14.95 7.06 22.93
N SER A 89 15.89 6.61 23.76
CA SER A 89 17.25 7.16 23.81
C SER A 89 18.22 6.49 22.83
N THR A 90 17.75 5.49 22.07
CA THR A 90 18.55 4.79 21.07
C THR A 90 18.99 5.79 20.00
N LEU A 91 20.28 5.82 19.68
CA LEU A 91 20.79 6.73 18.66
C LEU A 91 20.47 6.21 17.27
N ALA A 92 20.17 7.11 16.34
CA ALA A 92 19.93 6.76 14.94
C ALA A 92 21.13 6.01 14.32
N ALA A 93 22.35 6.36 14.73
CA ALA A 93 23.59 5.73 14.28
C ALA A 93 23.75 4.27 14.76
N ASP A 94 23.06 3.88 15.84
CA ASP A 94 23.14 2.52 16.41
C ASP A 94 22.14 1.56 15.75
N ILE A 95 21.30 2.05 14.82
CA ILE A 95 20.35 1.22 14.09
C ILE A 95 21.06 0.49 12.96
N ASN A 96 21.49 -0.74 13.23
CA ASN A 96 22.11 -1.66 12.28
C ASN A 96 21.19 -2.87 11.99
N LEU A 97 21.69 -3.83 11.20
CA LEU A 97 20.93 -5.04 10.82
C LEU A 97 20.48 -5.85 12.05
N ASN A 98 21.33 -6.01 13.06
CA ASN A 98 20.99 -6.75 14.28
C ASN A 98 19.87 -6.05 15.05
N THR A 99 19.90 -4.71 15.13
CA THR A 99 18.84 -3.91 15.76
C THR A 99 17.51 -4.05 14.99
N ILE A 100 17.57 -4.09 13.67
CA ILE A 100 16.39 -4.30 12.81
C ILE A 100 15.83 -5.72 12.97
N ASP A 101 16.67 -6.74 13.03
CA ASP A 101 16.25 -8.14 13.22
C ASP A 101 15.64 -8.38 14.60
N ALA A 102 16.22 -7.77 15.65
CA ALA A 102 15.66 -7.76 16.98
C ALA A 102 14.28 -7.08 17.01
N PHE A 103 14.17 -5.90 16.37
CA PHE A 103 12.90 -5.19 16.23
C PHE A 103 11.82 -6.02 15.51
N ILE A 104 12.17 -6.68 14.40
CA ILE A 104 11.25 -7.57 13.67
C ILE A 104 10.82 -8.74 14.56
N SER A 105 11.75 -9.32 15.32
CA SER A 105 11.47 -10.41 16.25
C SER A 105 10.52 -9.97 17.36
N SER A 106 10.74 -8.81 17.98
CA SER A 106 9.81 -8.24 18.97
C SER A 106 8.42 -7.99 18.39
N CYS A 107 8.34 -7.47 17.16
CA CYS A 107 7.04 -7.30 16.50
C CYS A 107 6.29 -8.62 16.30
N LYS A 108 6.99 -9.71 15.97
CA LYS A 108 6.41 -11.05 15.83
C LYS A 108 5.92 -11.57 17.18
N THR A 109 6.70 -11.38 18.25
CA THR A 109 6.31 -11.75 19.62
C THR A 109 5.06 -10.99 20.08
N GLU A 110 4.89 -9.72 19.68
CA GLU A 110 3.66 -8.95 19.90
C GLU A 110 2.47 -9.39 19.00
N GLY A 111 2.64 -10.42 18.16
CA GLY A 111 1.57 -10.93 17.28
C GLY A 111 1.28 -10.06 16.06
N ASN A 112 2.20 -9.16 15.66
CA ASN A 112 1.98 -8.33 14.48
C ASN A 112 2.00 -9.17 13.19
N ALA A 113 0.97 -9.02 12.34
CA ALA A 113 0.96 -9.62 11.01
C ALA A 113 2.11 -9.07 10.12
N PRO A 114 2.64 -9.85 9.15
CA PRO A 114 3.75 -9.42 8.28
C PRO A 114 3.54 -8.06 7.59
N ALA A 115 2.31 -7.78 7.16
CA ALA A 115 1.96 -6.49 6.54
C ALA A 115 2.06 -5.31 7.53
N THR A 116 1.72 -5.53 8.80
CA THR A 116 1.86 -4.53 9.87
C THR A 116 3.32 -4.26 10.17
N ILE A 117 4.15 -5.29 10.23
CA ILE A 117 5.58 -5.12 10.45
C ILE A 117 6.22 -4.41 9.24
N ASN A 118 5.85 -4.76 8.01
CA ASN A 118 6.29 -4.03 6.82
C ASN A 118 5.90 -2.54 6.89
N ARG A 119 4.72 -2.19 7.41
CA ARG A 119 4.34 -0.77 7.61
C ARG A 119 5.28 -0.08 8.59
N LYS A 120 5.58 -0.71 9.73
CA LYS A 120 6.56 -0.16 10.70
C LYS A 120 7.96 -0.01 10.08
N ILE A 121 8.43 -1.01 9.34
CA ILE A 121 9.70 -0.95 8.59
C ILE A 121 9.72 0.24 7.62
N ALA A 122 8.61 0.55 6.93
CA ALA A 122 8.55 1.69 6.02
C ALA A 122 8.73 3.03 6.75
N VAL A 123 8.16 3.16 7.95
CA VAL A 123 8.31 4.35 8.81
C VAL A 123 9.74 4.49 9.30
N LEU A 124 10.32 3.40 9.85
CA LEU A 124 11.71 3.40 10.30
C LEU A 124 12.68 3.72 9.15
N GLN A 125 12.46 3.14 7.97
CA GLN A 125 13.26 3.44 6.78
C GLN A 125 13.14 4.91 6.37
N LYS A 126 11.97 5.53 6.50
CA LYS A 126 11.77 6.97 6.19
C LYS A 126 12.50 7.85 7.20
N MET A 127 12.44 7.50 8.49
CA MET A 127 13.18 8.18 9.56
C MET A 127 14.69 8.10 9.34
N LEU A 128 15.25 6.90 9.15
CA LEU A 128 16.69 6.75 8.94
C LEU A 128 17.16 7.38 7.62
N ARG A 129 16.31 7.43 6.58
CA ARG A 129 16.63 8.18 5.35
C ARG A 129 16.76 9.68 5.61
N TYR A 130 15.87 10.27 6.44
CA TYR A 130 16.00 11.66 6.87
C TYR A 130 17.34 11.89 7.58
N ALA A 131 17.73 10.97 8.46
CA ALA A 131 18.98 11.03 9.22
C ALA A 131 20.20 10.97 8.28
N HIS A 132 20.18 10.05 7.32
CA HIS A 132 21.26 9.88 6.33
C HIS A 132 21.41 11.10 5.42
N GLU A 133 20.32 11.63 4.87
CA GLU A 133 20.33 12.82 4.01
C GLU A 133 20.90 14.07 4.69
N ARG A 134 20.98 14.08 6.03
CA ARG A 134 21.48 15.20 6.84
C ARG A 134 22.80 14.88 7.55
N GLY A 135 23.41 13.72 7.24
CA GLY A 135 24.69 13.32 7.81
C GLY A 135 24.63 12.99 9.30
N TYR A 136 23.49 12.54 9.83
CA TYR A 136 23.41 11.99 11.20
C TYR A 136 23.82 10.52 11.28
N ILE A 137 23.80 9.80 10.15
CA ILE A 137 24.28 8.42 10.02
C ILE A 137 25.14 8.29 8.78
N SER A 138 26.16 7.43 8.84
CA SER A 138 27.15 7.22 7.78
C SER A 138 26.61 6.50 6.55
N SER A 139 25.67 5.57 6.78
CA SER A 139 25.16 4.66 5.77
C SER A 139 23.73 4.27 6.10
N MET A 140 22.99 3.86 5.07
CA MET A 140 21.60 3.42 5.17
C MET A 140 21.57 1.89 5.33
N PRO A 141 21.03 1.34 6.44
CA PRO A 141 20.83 -0.09 6.56
C PRO A 141 19.95 -0.66 5.44
N ARG A 142 20.23 -1.92 5.07
CA ARG A 142 19.36 -2.67 4.17
C ARG A 142 18.10 -3.08 4.92
N PHE A 143 16.94 -2.86 4.30
CA PHE A 143 15.65 -3.31 4.81
C PHE A 143 15.10 -4.42 3.95
N GLU A 144 14.82 -5.56 4.56
CA GLU A 144 14.11 -6.65 3.90
C GLU A 144 12.63 -6.62 4.26
N ARG A 145 11.78 -6.81 3.24
CA ARG A 145 10.33 -6.85 3.42
C ARG A 145 9.92 -8.29 3.63
N MET A 146 9.07 -8.53 4.62
CA MET A 146 8.49 -9.85 4.80
C MET A 146 7.49 -10.15 3.70
N LYS A 147 7.48 -11.40 3.25
CA LYS A 147 6.45 -11.90 2.35
C LYS A 147 5.10 -11.79 3.04
N THR A 148 4.18 -11.07 2.43
CA THR A 148 2.78 -11.03 2.83
C THR A 148 2.00 -12.03 2.00
N ARG A 149 1.08 -12.78 2.61
CA ARG A 149 0.11 -13.58 1.85
C ARG A 149 -0.64 -12.63 0.91
N GLN A 150 -0.72 -12.95 -0.38
CA GLN A 150 -1.77 -12.39 -1.22
C GLN A 150 -3.07 -13.01 -0.71
N GLY A 151 -3.88 -12.22 -0.01
CA GLY A 151 -5.17 -12.71 0.50
C GLY A 151 -6.06 -13.14 -0.65
N ARG A 152 -6.84 -14.22 -0.45
CA ARG A 152 -7.92 -14.57 -1.37
C ARG A 152 -8.91 -13.41 -1.35
N ILE A 153 -9.40 -13.01 -2.52
CA ILE A 153 -10.42 -11.97 -2.58
C ILE A 153 -11.73 -12.58 -2.07
N ARG A 154 -12.18 -12.08 -0.93
CA ARG A 154 -13.50 -12.40 -0.40
C ARG A 154 -14.55 -11.44 -0.94
N TYR A 155 -15.53 -11.96 -1.65
CA TYR A 155 -16.72 -11.26 -2.12
C TYR A 155 -17.99 -12.01 -1.68
N LEU A 156 -19.13 -11.34 -1.64
CA LEU A 156 -20.40 -11.89 -1.15
C LEU A 156 -21.04 -12.81 -2.20
N SER A 157 -21.59 -13.94 -1.76
CA SER A 157 -22.57 -14.68 -2.56
C SER A 157 -23.89 -13.91 -2.65
N TYR A 158 -24.82 -14.37 -3.51
CA TYR A 158 -26.13 -13.74 -3.59
C TYR A 158 -26.96 -13.98 -2.31
N GLU A 159 -26.83 -15.17 -1.73
CA GLU A 159 -27.48 -15.56 -0.48
C GLU A 159 -26.93 -14.77 0.71
N GLU A 160 -25.61 -14.54 0.75
CA GLU A 160 -24.98 -13.72 1.79
C GLU A 160 -25.40 -12.26 1.70
N GLU A 161 -25.55 -11.70 0.49
CA GLU A 161 -26.10 -10.36 0.31
C GLU A 161 -27.54 -10.29 0.81
N GLU A 162 -28.40 -11.22 0.40
CA GLU A 162 -29.80 -11.24 0.82
C GLU A 162 -29.92 -11.32 2.35
N GLN A 163 -29.17 -12.23 2.97
CA GLN A 163 -29.13 -12.38 4.43
C GLN A 163 -28.58 -11.11 5.12
N LEU A 164 -27.53 -10.49 4.59
CA LEU A 164 -26.98 -9.23 5.10
C LEU A 164 -28.04 -8.11 5.10
N LEU A 165 -28.72 -7.94 3.96
CA LEU A 165 -29.72 -6.89 3.79
C LEU A 165 -30.97 -7.12 4.65
N LEU A 166 -31.32 -8.38 4.91
CA LEU A 166 -32.43 -8.74 5.78
C LEU A 166 -32.13 -8.50 7.27
N LEU A 167 -30.89 -8.77 7.70
CA LEU A 167 -30.46 -8.59 9.10
C LEU A 167 -30.12 -7.14 9.45
N ALA A 168 -29.72 -6.34 8.47
CA ALA A 168 -29.39 -4.93 8.67
C ALA A 168 -30.66 -4.09 8.92
N ASP A 169 -30.53 -3.06 9.77
CA ASP A 169 -31.54 -2.01 9.82
C ASP A 169 -31.63 -1.27 8.47
N LYS A 170 -32.73 -0.56 8.22
CA LYS A 170 -33.02 0.08 6.93
C LYS A 170 -31.89 1.00 6.46
N ASP A 171 -31.30 1.79 7.37
CA ASP A 171 -30.25 2.74 7.01
C ASP A 171 -28.97 2.00 6.60
N LEU A 172 -28.60 0.96 7.36
CA LEU A 172 -27.43 0.13 7.09
C LEU A 172 -27.60 -0.73 5.83
N ALA A 173 -28.80 -1.26 5.59
CA ALA A 173 -29.14 -2.00 4.38
C ALA A 173 -28.97 -1.12 3.13
N ASP A 174 -29.50 0.11 3.16
CA ASP A 174 -29.32 1.09 2.09
C ASP A 174 -27.82 1.41 1.87
N PHE A 175 -27.05 1.58 2.96
CA PHE A 175 -25.61 1.83 2.89
C PHE A 175 -24.82 0.66 2.27
N ILE A 176 -25.11 -0.57 2.70
CA ILE A 176 -24.47 -1.79 2.19
C ILE A 176 -24.82 -1.98 0.71
N LEU A 177 -26.09 -1.85 0.34
CA LEU A 177 -26.53 -2.01 -1.04
C LEU A 177 -25.87 -0.99 -1.96
N LEU A 178 -25.82 0.29 -1.56
CA LEU A 178 -25.12 1.31 -2.34
C LEU A 178 -23.63 0.98 -2.50
N ALA A 179 -22.99 0.39 -1.48
CA ALA A 179 -21.60 -0.04 -1.55
C ALA A 179 -21.36 -1.19 -2.53
N ILE A 180 -22.27 -2.15 -2.58
CA ILE A 180 -22.23 -3.28 -3.53
C ILE A 180 -22.45 -2.79 -4.96
N GLU A 181 -23.43 -1.91 -5.18
CA GLU A 181 -23.81 -1.45 -6.51
C GLU A 181 -22.77 -0.48 -7.13
N THR A 182 -22.09 0.32 -6.29
CA THR A 182 -21.13 1.33 -6.78
C THR A 182 -19.68 0.93 -6.61
N GLY A 183 -19.38 -0.04 -5.75
CA GLY A 183 -18.02 -0.37 -5.35
C GLY A 183 -17.32 0.78 -4.62
N GLY A 184 -18.04 1.76 -4.08
CA GLY A 184 -17.47 2.89 -3.34
C GLY A 184 -16.70 2.43 -2.11
N ARG A 185 -15.63 3.15 -1.73
CA ARG A 185 -14.99 2.91 -0.43
C ARG A 185 -15.96 3.33 0.68
N ARG A 186 -15.95 2.63 1.81
CA ARG A 186 -16.79 2.95 2.99
C ARG A 186 -16.80 4.44 3.33
N SER A 187 -15.62 5.06 3.39
CA SER A 187 -15.49 6.49 3.69
C SER A 187 -15.97 7.40 2.57
N GLU A 188 -15.86 6.98 1.30
CA GLU A 188 -16.34 7.74 0.15
C GLU A 188 -17.87 7.78 0.16
N ILE A 189 -18.52 6.62 0.38
CA ILE A 189 -19.97 6.50 0.46
C ILE A 189 -20.51 7.31 1.65
N PHE A 190 -19.88 7.17 2.82
CA PHE A 190 -20.26 7.91 4.02
C PHE A 190 -20.17 9.44 3.86
N LYS A 191 -19.27 9.92 3.01
CA LYS A 191 -19.06 11.36 2.78
C LYS A 191 -19.86 11.94 1.62
N LEU A 192 -20.65 11.12 0.91
CA LEU A 192 -21.46 11.60 -0.20
C LEU A 192 -22.41 12.71 0.23
N LYS A 193 -22.46 13.77 -0.57
CA LYS A 193 -23.38 14.89 -0.41
C LYS A 193 -24.42 14.88 -1.52
N PRO A 194 -25.59 15.52 -1.34
CA PRO A 194 -26.59 15.64 -2.39
C PRO A 194 -26.04 16.15 -3.72
N GLN A 195 -25.13 17.14 -3.70
CA GLN A 195 -24.46 17.68 -4.89
C GLN A 195 -23.57 16.68 -5.65
N ASP A 196 -23.13 15.59 -5.00
CA ASP A 196 -22.31 14.55 -5.62
C ASP A 196 -23.18 13.52 -6.37
N ILE A 197 -24.50 13.57 -6.19
CA ILE A 197 -25.48 12.63 -6.74
C ILE A 197 -26.18 13.30 -7.92
N LEU A 198 -25.97 12.74 -9.11
CA LEU A 198 -26.62 13.16 -10.35
C LEU A 198 -27.55 12.05 -10.84
N ASP A 199 -28.49 12.38 -11.72
CA ASP A 199 -29.57 11.49 -12.20
C ASP A 199 -29.09 10.09 -12.64
N ASN A 200 -27.89 10.01 -13.22
CA ASN A 200 -27.33 8.78 -13.78
C ASN A 200 -25.98 8.36 -13.18
N LYS A 201 -25.41 9.13 -12.25
CA LYS A 201 -24.05 8.85 -11.73
C LYS A 201 -23.81 9.47 -10.36
N ILE A 202 -22.91 8.87 -9.58
CA ILE A 202 -22.31 9.47 -8.39
C ILE A 202 -20.91 9.98 -8.72
N ILE A 203 -20.54 11.13 -8.15
CA ILE A 203 -19.18 11.69 -8.22
C ILE A 203 -18.46 11.42 -6.88
N PHE A 204 -17.39 10.61 -6.91
CA PHE A 204 -16.51 10.46 -5.77
C PHE A 204 -15.34 11.43 -5.88
N SER A 205 -15.39 12.53 -5.13
CA SER A 205 -14.45 13.66 -5.17
C SER A 205 -13.31 13.56 -4.13
N ASP A 206 -13.53 12.99 -2.95
CA ASP A 206 -12.52 12.86 -1.89
C ASP A 206 -11.77 11.52 -1.95
N THR A 207 -11.18 11.19 -3.10
CA THR A 207 -10.27 10.03 -3.16
C THR A 207 -8.92 10.41 -2.54
N LYS A 208 -8.27 9.44 -1.89
CA LYS A 208 -6.97 9.58 -1.20
C LYS A 208 -5.86 10.19 -2.09
N ASN A 209 -6.06 10.28 -3.40
CA ASN A 209 -5.11 10.72 -4.42
C ASN A 209 -5.58 11.95 -5.24
N GLY A 210 -6.65 12.64 -4.83
CA GLY A 210 -7.15 13.85 -5.53
C GLY A 210 -7.74 13.61 -6.92
N LYS A 211 -7.97 12.36 -7.32
CA LYS A 211 -8.62 12.02 -8.60
C LYS A 211 -10.10 11.79 -8.38
N THR A 212 -10.92 12.69 -8.93
CA THR A 212 -12.37 12.50 -8.99
C THR A 212 -12.70 11.35 -9.94
N ARG A 213 -13.69 10.53 -9.61
CA ARG A 213 -14.27 9.56 -10.54
C ARG A 213 -15.79 9.61 -10.51
N SER A 214 -16.40 9.36 -11.66
CA SER A 214 -17.84 9.17 -11.75
C SER A 214 -18.19 7.68 -11.86
N VAL A 215 -19.20 7.25 -11.13
CA VAL A 215 -19.72 5.88 -11.16
C VAL A 215 -21.18 5.90 -11.64
N PRO A 216 -21.52 5.28 -12.77
CA PRO A 216 -22.90 5.15 -13.23
C PRO A 216 -23.79 4.46 -12.19
N LEU A 217 -25.06 4.89 -12.11
CA LEU A 217 -26.02 4.35 -11.15
C LEU A 217 -26.85 3.21 -11.75
N THR A 218 -26.82 2.06 -11.08
CA THR A 218 -27.77 0.96 -11.34
C THR A 218 -29.17 1.33 -10.87
N ARG A 219 -30.20 0.60 -11.33
CA ARG A 219 -31.59 0.80 -10.86
C ARG A 219 -31.72 0.69 -9.34
N LYS A 220 -31.02 -0.28 -8.73
CA LYS A 220 -31.00 -0.49 -7.28
C LYS A 220 -30.36 0.69 -6.56
N ALA A 221 -29.20 1.15 -7.03
CA ALA A 221 -28.51 2.32 -6.44
C ALA A 221 -29.35 3.59 -6.54
N LYS A 222 -30.03 3.83 -7.68
CA LYS A 222 -30.96 4.97 -7.83
C LYS A 222 -32.10 4.90 -6.81
N GLY A 223 -32.71 3.73 -6.64
CA GLY A 223 -33.80 3.55 -5.68
C GLY A 223 -33.37 3.81 -4.24
N VAL A 224 -32.15 3.40 -3.85
CA VAL A 224 -31.57 3.77 -2.55
C VAL A 224 -31.44 5.29 -2.43
N LEU A 225 -30.74 5.92 -3.37
CA LEU A 225 -30.43 7.35 -3.29
C LEU A 225 -31.69 8.22 -3.27
N GLN A 226 -32.70 7.87 -4.07
CA GLN A 226 -33.99 8.56 -4.08
C GLN A 226 -34.64 8.55 -2.69
N ARG A 227 -34.80 7.36 -2.07
CA ARG A 227 -35.36 7.25 -0.72
C ARG A 227 -34.57 8.06 0.31
N ARG A 228 -33.24 8.04 0.22
CA ARG A 228 -32.37 8.75 1.17
C ARG A 228 -32.44 10.27 1.01
N LEU A 229 -32.51 10.77 -0.23
CA LEU A 229 -32.64 12.19 -0.54
C LEU A 229 -34.02 12.76 -0.14
N GLU A 230 -35.08 11.95 -0.22
CA GLU A 230 -36.42 12.32 0.21
C GLU A 230 -36.58 12.32 1.75
N SER A 231 -35.80 11.52 2.48
CA SER A 231 -36.06 11.23 3.91
C SER A 231 -35.46 12.23 4.92
N ALA A 232 -34.45 13.05 4.57
CA ALA A 232 -33.94 14.16 5.39
C ALA A 232 -32.78 14.88 4.68
N GLY A 233 -32.45 16.10 5.11
CA GLY A 233 -31.38 16.95 4.56
C GLY A 233 -29.95 16.38 4.56
N ASN A 234 -29.72 15.18 5.13
CA ASN A 234 -28.45 14.44 5.08
C ASN A 234 -28.67 13.01 4.58
N LEU A 235 -27.76 12.51 3.73
CA LEU A 235 -27.86 11.18 3.12
C LEU A 235 -27.82 10.05 4.15
N TRP A 236 -27.09 10.21 5.25
CA TRP A 236 -26.94 9.23 6.34
C TRP A 236 -27.41 9.84 7.67
N PRO A 237 -27.78 9.01 8.68
CA PRO A 237 -28.17 9.52 9.99
C PRO A 237 -27.06 10.39 10.61
N ALA A 238 -27.41 11.53 11.19
CA ALA A 238 -26.44 12.51 11.68
C ALA A 238 -25.53 11.98 12.80
N GLN A 239 -26.00 11.01 13.57
CA GLN A 239 -25.27 10.36 14.66
C GLN A 239 -24.28 9.28 14.17
N TRP A 240 -24.30 8.93 12.88
CA TRP A 240 -23.38 7.92 12.37
C TRP A 240 -21.95 8.43 12.30
N THR A 241 -21.03 7.50 12.53
CA THR A 241 -19.60 7.68 12.27
C THR A 241 -19.09 6.53 11.40
N ILE A 242 -17.92 6.69 10.81
CA ILE A 242 -17.28 5.58 10.08
C ILE A 242 -17.06 4.36 11.01
N ASP A 243 -16.83 4.61 12.29
CA ASP A 243 -16.65 3.55 13.29
C ASP A 243 -17.97 2.88 13.63
N SER A 244 -19.09 3.61 13.70
CA SER A 244 -20.41 3.00 13.94
C SER A 244 -20.76 1.99 12.84
N ILE A 245 -20.45 2.30 11.57
CA ILE A 245 -20.62 1.36 10.44
C ILE A 245 -19.71 0.13 10.61
N THR A 246 -18.49 0.32 11.09
CA THR A 246 -17.56 -0.80 11.38
C THR A 246 -18.14 -1.73 12.44
N GLN A 247 -18.68 -1.16 13.52
CA GLN A 247 -19.29 -1.94 14.61
C GLN A 247 -20.57 -2.62 14.16
N ALA A 248 -21.39 -1.95 13.35
CA ALA A 248 -22.60 -2.53 12.79
C ALA A 248 -22.29 -3.74 11.89
N TRP A 249 -21.28 -3.63 11.01
CA TRP A 249 -20.80 -4.76 10.22
C TRP A 249 -20.30 -5.93 11.09
N ALA A 250 -19.57 -5.64 12.18
CA ALA A 250 -19.10 -6.67 13.11
C ALA A 250 -20.28 -7.41 13.79
N LYS A 251 -21.36 -6.70 14.14
CA LYS A 251 -22.59 -7.31 14.65
C LYS A 251 -23.25 -8.22 13.62
N LEU A 252 -23.38 -7.76 12.36
CA LEU A 252 -23.92 -8.58 11.27
C LEU A 252 -23.09 -9.84 11.04
N ARG A 253 -21.76 -9.71 11.01
CA ARG A 253 -20.83 -10.84 10.89
C ARG A 253 -21.07 -11.90 11.97
N LYS A 254 -21.29 -11.46 13.22
CA LYS A 254 -21.63 -12.35 14.34
C LYS A 254 -22.98 -13.02 14.17
N GLN A 255 -24.01 -12.27 13.78
CA GLN A 255 -25.36 -12.82 13.53
C GLN A 255 -25.37 -13.86 12.40
N MET A 256 -24.56 -13.65 11.37
CA MET A 256 -24.36 -14.60 10.26
C MET A 256 -23.43 -15.76 10.60
N LYS A 257 -22.85 -15.81 11.81
CA LYS A 257 -21.87 -16.83 12.25
C LYS A 257 -20.60 -16.88 11.38
N LEU A 258 -20.21 -15.75 10.81
CA LEU A 258 -19.03 -15.59 9.95
C LEU A 258 -17.80 -15.05 10.70
N GLU A 259 -17.76 -15.19 12.03
CA GLU A 259 -16.64 -14.73 12.87
C GLU A 259 -15.32 -15.44 12.53
N HIS A 260 -15.39 -16.66 12.01
CA HIS A 260 -14.21 -17.42 11.57
C HIS A 260 -13.62 -16.90 10.24
N ASP A 261 -14.43 -16.25 9.39
CA ASP A 261 -13.98 -15.69 8.13
C ASP A 261 -13.38 -14.29 8.35
N THR A 262 -12.06 -14.25 8.54
CA THR A 262 -11.32 -12.99 8.79
C THR A 262 -11.37 -12.00 7.65
N ASP A 263 -11.66 -12.48 6.43
CA ASP A 263 -11.73 -11.67 5.23
C ASP A 263 -13.14 -11.12 4.99
N PHE A 264 -14.16 -11.56 5.74
CA PHE A 264 -15.52 -10.99 5.74
C PHE A 264 -15.57 -9.61 6.41
N VAL A 265 -15.01 -8.62 5.72
CA VAL A 265 -14.96 -7.22 6.15
C VAL A 265 -15.85 -6.37 5.24
N PHE A 266 -16.21 -5.16 5.67
CA PHE A 266 -17.05 -4.26 4.87
C PHE A 266 -16.56 -4.08 3.42
N HIS A 267 -15.23 -4.13 3.19
CA HIS A 267 -14.65 -4.00 1.86
C HIS A 267 -15.02 -5.14 0.88
N CYS A 268 -15.55 -6.26 1.37
CA CYS A 268 -16.15 -7.30 0.53
C CYS A 268 -17.25 -6.76 -0.38
N THR A 269 -17.99 -5.73 0.03
CA THR A 269 -19.00 -5.07 -0.82
C THR A 269 -18.38 -4.54 -2.12
N ARG A 270 -17.20 -3.92 -2.03
CA ARG A 270 -16.46 -3.45 -3.20
C ARG A 270 -15.87 -4.58 -4.03
N HIS A 271 -15.36 -5.63 -3.39
CA HIS A 271 -14.91 -6.83 -4.10
C HIS A 271 -16.07 -7.48 -4.85
N THR A 272 -17.27 -7.49 -4.26
CA THR A 272 -18.51 -8.00 -4.87
C THR A 272 -18.88 -7.21 -6.11
N CYS A 273 -18.83 -5.87 -6.05
CA CYS A 273 -19.00 -5.00 -7.21
C CYS A 273 -18.03 -5.38 -8.34
N ALA A 274 -16.74 -5.45 -8.03
CA ALA A 274 -15.68 -5.77 -8.99
C ALA A 274 -15.89 -7.13 -9.65
N THR A 275 -16.13 -8.17 -8.85
CA THR A 275 -16.39 -9.53 -9.32
C THR A 275 -17.63 -9.59 -10.21
N ARG A 276 -18.70 -8.89 -9.85
CA ARG A 276 -19.93 -8.88 -10.66
C ARG A 276 -19.77 -8.12 -11.97
N LEU A 277 -19.02 -7.02 -11.99
CA LEU A 277 -18.70 -6.30 -13.24
C LEU A 277 -17.89 -7.19 -14.20
N LEU A 278 -16.87 -7.89 -13.71
CA LEU A 278 -16.08 -8.82 -14.52
C LEU A 278 -16.96 -9.95 -15.08
N ARG A 279 -17.81 -10.54 -14.22
CA ARG A 279 -18.78 -11.57 -14.65
C ARG A 279 -19.81 -11.06 -15.66
N ALA A 280 -20.14 -9.77 -15.61
CA ALA A 280 -20.97 -9.11 -16.61
C ALA A 280 -20.22 -8.78 -17.92
N GLY A 281 -18.95 -9.16 -18.03
CA GLY A 281 -18.13 -9.00 -19.23
C GLY A 281 -17.32 -7.71 -19.29
N ALA A 282 -17.28 -6.91 -18.22
CA ALA A 282 -16.42 -5.73 -18.16
C ALA A 282 -14.94 -6.15 -18.15
N SER A 283 -14.09 -5.40 -18.85
CA SER A 283 -12.65 -5.59 -18.82
C SER A 283 -12.04 -5.15 -17.47
N LEU A 284 -10.88 -5.71 -17.12
CA LEU A 284 -10.09 -5.24 -15.97
C LEU A 284 -9.83 -3.72 -16.00
N ARG A 285 -9.73 -3.10 -17.19
CA ARG A 285 -9.53 -1.66 -17.33
C ARG A 285 -10.77 -0.86 -16.97
N GLU A 286 -11.95 -1.32 -17.39
CA GLU A 286 -13.23 -0.71 -17.00
C GLU A 286 -13.47 -0.82 -15.50
N VAL A 287 -13.19 -1.99 -14.93
CA VAL A 287 -13.28 -2.21 -13.47
C VAL A 287 -12.26 -1.35 -12.72
N GLN A 288 -11.03 -1.21 -13.23
CA GLN A 288 -10.02 -0.31 -12.66
C GLN A 288 -10.54 1.14 -12.62
N HIS A 289 -11.17 1.60 -13.71
CA HIS A 289 -11.74 2.93 -13.81
C HIS A 289 -12.91 3.12 -12.83
N TRP A 290 -13.87 2.18 -12.83
CA TRP A 290 -15.04 2.17 -11.95
C TRP A 290 -14.64 2.26 -10.47
N LEU A 291 -13.66 1.44 -10.07
CA LEU A 291 -13.16 1.37 -8.71
C LEU A 291 -12.24 2.56 -8.37
N GLY A 292 -11.64 3.23 -9.35
CA GLY A 292 -10.65 4.29 -9.13
C GLY A 292 -9.34 3.76 -8.56
N HIS A 293 -8.84 2.65 -9.12
CA HIS A 293 -7.51 2.13 -8.80
C HIS A 293 -6.44 2.89 -9.60
N SER A 294 -5.46 3.46 -8.89
CA SER A 294 -4.40 4.22 -9.53
C SER A 294 -3.37 3.34 -10.24
N ASN A 295 -3.25 2.09 -9.82
CA ASN A 295 -2.36 1.10 -10.42
C ASN A 295 -3.17 -0.13 -10.80
N ILE A 296 -3.01 -0.61 -12.03
CA ILE A 296 -3.69 -1.81 -12.54
C ILE A 296 -3.39 -3.05 -11.70
N THR A 297 -2.24 -3.13 -11.03
CA THR A 297 -1.91 -4.24 -10.12
C THR A 297 -2.92 -4.39 -8.97
N GLN A 298 -3.61 -3.32 -8.58
CA GLN A 298 -4.70 -3.38 -7.58
C GLN A 298 -5.97 -4.04 -8.13
N THR A 299 -6.17 -4.03 -9.45
CA THR A 299 -7.29 -4.70 -10.12
C THR A 299 -6.88 -6.08 -10.62
N ALA A 300 -5.62 -6.30 -10.96
CA ALA A 300 -5.09 -7.59 -11.42
C ALA A 300 -5.30 -8.73 -10.42
N ILE A 301 -5.56 -8.41 -9.14
CA ILE A 301 -5.97 -9.39 -8.14
C ILE A 301 -7.23 -10.17 -8.56
N TYR A 302 -8.11 -9.58 -9.38
CA TYR A 302 -9.33 -10.19 -9.90
C TYR A 302 -9.13 -10.94 -11.22
N ALA A 303 -7.93 -10.93 -11.83
CA ALA A 303 -7.71 -11.50 -13.16
C ALA A 303 -8.04 -12.99 -13.27
N HIS A 304 -7.91 -13.75 -12.16
CA HIS A 304 -8.30 -15.16 -12.09
C HIS A 304 -9.80 -15.41 -12.32
N LEU A 305 -10.64 -14.37 -12.19
CA LEU A 305 -12.08 -14.46 -12.44
C LEU A 305 -12.44 -14.35 -13.94
N GLU A 306 -11.46 -14.08 -14.81
CA GLU A 306 -11.65 -14.00 -16.28
C GLU A 306 -11.53 -15.37 -16.98
N GLU A 307 -11.26 -16.46 -16.27
CA GLU A 307 -11.08 -17.79 -16.90
C GLU A 307 -12.33 -18.26 -17.66
N ASP A 308 -13.54 -17.94 -17.17
CA ASP A 308 -14.79 -18.25 -17.88
C ASP A 308 -14.99 -17.35 -19.12
N ALA A 309 -14.52 -16.10 -19.05
CA ALA A 309 -14.61 -15.14 -20.16
C ALA A 309 -13.68 -15.52 -21.31
N TYR A 310 -12.54 -16.16 -21.01
CA TYR A 310 -11.52 -16.57 -21.99
C TYR A 310 -12.10 -17.46 -23.09
N TYR A 311 -12.97 -18.42 -22.75
CA TYR A 311 -13.58 -19.31 -23.75
C TYR A 311 -14.62 -18.58 -24.61
N SER A 312 -15.36 -17.62 -24.05
CA SER A 312 -16.30 -16.77 -24.81
C SER A 312 -15.60 -15.81 -25.80
N LEU A 313 -14.28 -15.61 -25.68
CA LEU A 313 -13.52 -14.79 -26.62
C LEU A 313 -13.46 -15.39 -28.02
N ALA A 314 -13.49 -16.73 -28.12
CA ALA A 314 -13.51 -17.40 -29.42
C ALA A 314 -14.79 -17.05 -30.20
N GLU A 315 -15.95 -17.15 -29.56
CA GLU A 315 -17.26 -16.79 -30.15
C GLU A 315 -17.31 -15.30 -30.53
N ARG A 316 -16.85 -14.41 -29.65
CA ARG A 316 -16.79 -12.95 -29.94
C ARG A 316 -15.85 -12.63 -31.10
N LEU A 317 -14.73 -13.36 -31.26
CA LEU A 317 -13.81 -13.17 -32.37
C LEU A 317 -14.45 -13.55 -33.72
N GLU A 318 -15.33 -14.55 -33.72
CA GLU A 318 -16.11 -14.93 -34.90
C GLU A 318 -17.18 -13.90 -35.26
N GLU A 319 -17.84 -13.29 -34.26
CA GLU A 319 -18.83 -12.22 -34.49
C GLU A 319 -18.25 -10.99 -35.18
N VAL A 320 -16.99 -10.64 -34.89
CA VAL A 320 -16.30 -9.48 -35.51
C VAL A 320 -16.00 -9.71 -37.00
N ARG A 321 -16.08 -10.96 -37.48
CA ARG A 321 -15.84 -11.29 -38.90
C ARG A 321 -17.10 -11.17 -39.77
N LYS A 322 -18.25 -10.80 -39.22
CA LYS A 322 -19.50 -10.55 -39.95
C LYS A 322 -19.61 -9.09 -40.38
#